data_AF-A0A521UX85-F1
#
_entry.id   AF-A0A521UX85-F1
#
_cell.length_a   1.000
_cell.length_b   1.000
_cell.length_c   1.000
_cell.angle_alpha   90.00
_cell.angle_beta   90.00
_cell.angle_gamma   90.00
#
_symmetry.space_group_name_H-M   'P 1'
#
loop_
_entity.id
_entity.type
_entity.pdbx_description
1 polymer ?
#
loop_
_entity_poly.entity_id
_entity_poly.type
_entity_poly.pdbx_seq_one_letter_code
_entity_poly.pdbx_strand_id
1 'polypeptide(L)' 'LWLELTQPQVLTVEVYDGLGRVVFSKEAFTAAGESRRDLPPGMLPGMYWVAMKNGDGAAKVLAWAVE' A
#
# COMPACT_ATOMS: atom_id res chain seq x y z
N LEU A 1 0.76 -5.83 -8.34
CA LEU A 1 2.17 -5.43 -8.19
C LEU A 1 2.68 -5.91 -6.84
N TRP A 2 3.88 -6.50 -6.89
CA TRP A 2 4.39 -7.40 -5.86
C TRP A 2 5.60 -6.78 -5.15
N LEU A 3 5.62 -6.94 -3.83
CA LEU A 3 6.82 -6.90 -2.99
C LEU A 3 7.02 -8.35 -2.57
N GLU A 4 8.08 -9.00 -3.06
CA GLU A 4 8.43 -10.33 -2.57
C GLU A 4 8.97 -10.19 -1.16
N LEU A 5 8.31 -10.85 -0.21
CA LEU A 5 8.69 -10.82 1.19
C LEU A 5 9.30 -12.18 1.53
N THR A 6 10.60 -12.18 1.86
CA THR A 6 11.36 -13.38 2.18
C THR A 6 11.12 -13.88 3.61
N GLN A 7 10.54 -13.05 4.47
CA GLN A 7 10.23 -13.36 5.87
C GLN A 7 8.90 -12.71 6.29
N PRO A 8 8.21 -13.23 7.31
CA PRO A 8 7.05 -12.56 7.90
C PRO A 8 7.45 -11.20 8.47
N GLN A 9 6.67 -10.17 8.16
CA GLN A 9 6.97 -8.80 8.57
C GLN A 9 5.68 -7.96 8.62
N VAL A 10 5.78 -6.80 9.27
CA VAL A 10 4.74 -5.78 9.21
C VAL A 10 4.88 -5.03 7.90
N LEU A 11 3.77 -4.91 7.17
CA LEU A 11 3.63 -4.06 6.00
C LEU A 11 2.67 -2.94 6.33
N THR A 12 3.10 -1.69 6.14
CA THR A 12 2.22 -0.53 6.21
C THR A 12 1.87 -0.10 4.79
N VAL A 13 0.57 -0.04 4.50
CA VAL A 13 0.04 0.46 3.23
C VAL A 13 -0.62 1.79 3.47
N GLU A 14 -0.10 2.85 2.84
CA GLU A 14 -0.68 4.18 2.85
C GLU A 14 -1.10 4.57 1.44
N VAL A 15 -2.28 5.15 1.31
CA VAL A 15 -2.77 5.71 0.05
C VAL A 15 -2.92 7.22 0.22
N TYR A 16 -2.35 7.95 -0.73
CA TYR A 16 -2.32 9.39 -0.77
C TYR A 16 -3.16 9.89 -1.94
N ASP A 17 -3.95 10.94 -1.73
CA ASP A 17 -4.62 11.65 -2.81
C ASP A 17 -3.63 12.49 -3.67
N GLY A 18 -4.14 13.12 -4.73
CA GLY A 18 -3.33 14.00 -5.58
C GLY A 18 -2.75 15.24 -4.89
N LEU A 19 -3.16 15.53 -3.65
CA LEU A 19 -2.61 16.60 -2.80
C LEU A 19 -1.61 16.08 -1.77
N GLY A 20 -1.30 14.77 -1.78
CA GLY A 20 -0.37 14.15 -0.85
C GLY A 20 -0.96 13.92 0.55
N ARG A 21 -2.28 13.92 0.71
CA ARG A 21 -2.94 13.60 1.99
C ARG A 21 -3.21 12.11 2.08
N VAL A 22 -2.90 11.51 3.24
CA VAL A 22 -3.24 10.11 3.51
C VAL A 22 -4.76 9.97 3.62
N VAL A 23 -5.35 9.23 2.69
CA VAL A 23 -6.80 8.91 2.66
C VAL A 23 -7.09 7.50 3.16
N PHE A 24 -6.06 6.66 3.23
CA PHE A 24 -6.14 5.32 3.79
C PHE A 24 -4.79 4.90 4.35
N SER A 25 -4.81 4.27 5.51
CA SER A 25 -3.64 3.62 6.10
C SER A 25 -4.07 2.31 6.73
N LYS A 26 -3.33 1.24 6.44
CA LYS A 26 -3.54 -0.09 7.02
C LYS A 26 -2.21 -0.75 7.30
N GLU A 27 -2.06 -1.26 8.51
CA GLU A 27 -1.01 -2.21 8.84
C GLU A 27 -1.51 -3.64 8.60
N ALA A 28 -0.68 -4.44 7.93
CA ALA A 28 -0.94 -5.85 7.70
C ALA A 28 0.28 -6.66 8.12
N PHE A 29 0.05 -7.72 8.90
CA PHE A 29 1.05 -8.75 9.11
C PHE A 29 1.03 -9.67 7.91
N THR A 30 2.11 -9.69 7.14
CA THR A 30 2.23 -10.58 5.99
C THR A 30 2.97 -11.84 6.43
N ALA A 31 2.41 -13.02 6.20
CA ALA A 31 3.19 -14.24 6.20
C ALA A 31 4.17 -14.22 5.01
N ALA A 32 5.29 -14.97 5.08
CA ALA A 32 6.22 -15.07 3.96
C ALA A 32 5.48 -15.51 2.68
N GLY A 33 5.62 -14.76 1.59
CA GLY A 33 4.93 -15.02 0.32
C GLY A 33 3.47 -14.54 0.23
N GLU A 34 2.87 -13.98 1.29
CA GLU A 34 1.54 -13.37 1.22
C GLU A 34 1.59 -11.87 0.89
N SER A 35 0.91 -11.47 -0.17
CA SER A 35 0.70 -10.07 -0.58
C SER A 35 -0.79 -9.83 -0.77
N ARG A 36 -1.50 -9.44 0.28
CA ARG A 36 -2.92 -9.09 0.16
C ARG A 36 -3.09 -7.58 0.02
N ARG A 37 -3.62 -7.16 -1.12
CA ARG A 37 -4.00 -5.77 -1.38
C ARG A 37 -5.45 -5.57 -0.97
N ASP A 38 -5.64 -5.08 0.24
CA ASP A 38 -6.93 -4.52 0.65
C ASP A 38 -6.85 -3.01 0.48
N LEU A 39 -7.05 -2.52 -0.75
CA LEU A 39 -7.26 -1.09 -0.98
C LEU A 39 -8.69 -0.71 -0.54
N PRO A 40 -8.90 0.53 -0.06
CA PRO A 40 -10.20 0.96 0.42
C PRO A 40 -11.26 0.88 -0.69
N PRO A 41 -12.43 0.30 -0.44
CA PRO A 41 -13.56 0.41 -1.35
C PRO A 41 -14.12 1.84 -1.33
N GLY A 42 -14.76 2.26 -2.43
CA GLY A 42 -15.46 3.55 -2.50
C GLY A 42 -14.57 4.79 -2.72
N MET A 43 -13.37 4.60 -3.26
CA MET A 43 -12.51 5.70 -3.71
C MET A 43 -13.19 6.46 -4.86
N LEU A 44 -13.12 7.80 -4.84
CA LEU A 44 -13.59 8.61 -5.95
C LEU A 44 -12.66 8.43 -7.17
N PRO A 45 -13.16 8.61 -8.40
CA PRO A 45 -12.31 8.59 -9.58
C PRO A 45 -11.18 9.63 -9.47
N GLY A 46 -9.97 9.22 -9.82
CA GLY A 46 -8.79 10.06 -9.68
C GLY A 46 -7.47 9.30 -9.59
N MET A 47 -6.38 10.06 -9.47
CA MET A 47 -5.04 9.53 -9.28
C MET A 47 -4.69 9.51 -7.79
N TYR A 48 -4.21 8.36 -7.32
CA TYR A 48 -3.73 8.14 -5.97
C TYR A 48 -2.31 7.60 -5.98
N TRP A 49 -1.55 7.87 -4.92
CA TRP A 49 -0.23 7.29 -4.70
C TRP A 49 -0.32 6.24 -3.61
N VAL A 50 0.14 5.02 -3.89
CA VAL A 50 0.16 3.92 -2.92
C VAL A 50 1.61 3.71 -2.47
N ALA A 51 1.88 3.94 -1.20
CA ALA A 51 3.15 3.63 -0.57
C ALA A 51 3.00 2.35 0.26
N MET A 52 3.83 1.36 0.00
CA MET A 52 3.95 0.14 0.80
C MET A 52 5.31 0.15 1.46
N LYS A 53 5.34 0.12 2.79
CA LYS A 53 6.55 0.14 3.61
C LYS A 53 6.67 -1.20 4.34
N ASN A 54 7.86 -1.81 4.33
CA ASN A 54 8.15 -2.93 5.20
C ASN A 54 8.75 -2.47 6.55
N GLY A 55 8.81 -3.40 7.51
CA GLY A 55 9.44 -3.16 8.83
C GLY A 55 10.92 -2.77 8.76
N ASP A 56 11.62 -3.09 7.67
CA ASP A 56 13.03 -2.72 7.44
C ASP A 56 13.21 -1.30 6.87
N GLY A 57 12.11 -0.57 6.66
CA GLY A 57 12.11 0.79 6.14
C GLY A 57 12.21 0.92 4.62
N ALA A 58 12.25 -0.19 3.87
CA ALA A 58 12.12 -0.17 2.43
C ALA A 58 10.68 0.17 2.02
N ALA A 59 10.54 1.11 1.09
CA ALA A 59 9.26 1.58 0.58
C ALA A 59 9.15 1.38 -0.93
N LYS A 60 7.98 0.94 -1.40
CA LYS A 60 7.62 0.93 -2.82
C LYS A 60 6.43 1.85 -3.04
N VAL A 61 6.59 2.84 -3.92
CA VAL A 61 5.58 3.85 -4.22
C VAL A 61 5.11 3.70 -5.67
N LEU A 62 3.81 3.85 -5.90
CA LEU A 62 3.17 3.64 -7.19
C LEU A 62 2.04 4.61 -7.41
N ALA A 63 1.78 4.97 -8.66
CA ALA A 63 0.52 5.61 -9.05
C ALA A 63 -0.58 4.56 -9.25
N TRP A 64 -1.78 4.86 -8.76
CA TRP A 64 -3.00 4.08 -8.97
C TRP A 64 -4.09 5.01 -9.49
N ALA A 65 -4.55 4.78 -10.72
CA ALA A 65 -5.73 5.44 -11.26
C ALA A 65 -6.98 4.64 -10.86
N VAL A 66 -7.94 5.35 -10.26
CA VAL A 66 -9.30 4.86 -10.00
C VAL A 66 -10.19 5.45 -11.09
N GLU A 67 -10.88 4.55 -11.81
CA GLU A 67 -11.86 4.90 -12.85
C GLU A 67 -13.28 5.02 -12.27
#